data_AF-A0A5T3ND90-F1
#
_entry.id   AF-A0A5T3ND90-F1
#
_cell.length_a   1.000
_cell.length_b   1.000
_cell.length_c   1.000
_cell.angle_alpha   90.00
_cell.angle_beta   90.00
_cell.angle_gamma   90.00
#
_symmetry.space_group_name_H-M   'P 1'
#
loop_
_entity.id
_entity.type
_entity.pdbx_description
1 polymer ?
#
loop_
_entity_poly.entity_id
_entity_poly.type
_entity_poly.pdbx_seq_one_letter_code
_entity_poly.pdbx_strand_id
1 'polypeptide(L)' 'MIRKEWLELEPAVLSKLAPYIIVNQTYLFEAKNIEEVNLLIESGVDINHRNFVGDTALWKSGYYDYEIEIIDRLFEAGIN' A
#
# COMPACT_ATOMS: atom_id res chain seq x y z
N MET A 1 -15.14 -7.61 11.68
CA MET A 1 -15.43 -8.18 10.35
C MET A 1 -15.01 -7.15 9.31
N ILE A 2 -13.81 -7.29 8.76
CA ILE A 2 -13.28 -6.33 7.78
C ILE A 2 -14.00 -6.61 6.45
N ARG A 3 -14.60 -5.58 5.86
CA ARG A 3 -15.35 -5.68 4.59
C ARG A 3 -14.34 -5.73 3.45
N LYS A 4 -14.57 -6.56 2.43
CA LYS A 4 -13.73 -6.66 1.21
C LYS A 4 -13.54 -5.34 0.48
N GLU A 5 -14.46 -4.41 0.69
CA GLU A 5 -14.43 -2.99 0.26
C GLU A 5 -13.22 -2.22 0.82
N TRP A 6 -12.57 -2.75 1.87
CA TRP A 6 -11.37 -2.21 2.50
C TRP A 6 -10.09 -2.88 1.96
N LEU A 7 -10.22 -3.75 0.95
CA LEU A 7 -9.09 -4.41 0.30
C LEU A 7 -8.83 -3.85 -1.10
N GLU A 8 -9.80 -3.13 -1.68
CA GLU A 8 -9.66 -2.37 -2.93
C GLU A 8 -10.47 -1.07 -2.84
N LEU A 9 -9.82 0.07 -3.07
CA LEU A 9 -10.46 1.38 -3.09
C LEU A 9 -11.25 1.56 -4.39
N GLU A 10 -12.57 1.31 -4.34
CA GLU A 10 -13.50 1.55 -5.44
C GLU A 10 -13.34 2.98 -6.02
N PRO A 11 -13.04 3.13 -7.33
CA PRO A 11 -12.78 4.43 -7.97
C PRO A 11 -13.87 5.49 -7.76
N ALA A 12 -15.12 5.07 -7.58
CA ALA A 12 -16.26 5.96 -7.41
C ALA A 12 -16.24 6.74 -6.08
N VAL A 13 -15.56 6.23 -5.05
CA VAL A 13 -15.41 6.92 -3.75
C VAL A 13 -14.33 8.00 -3.82
N LEU A 14 -13.30 7.78 -4.67
CA LEU A 14 -12.11 8.63 -4.79
C LEU A 14 -12.37 9.97 -5.47
N SER A 15 -13.33 10.03 -6.41
CA SER A 15 -13.69 11.25 -7.16
C SER A 15 -14.07 12.45 -6.28
N LYS A 16 -14.44 12.22 -5.01
CA LYS A 16 -14.97 13.28 -4.13
C LYS A 16 -13.96 13.87 -3.15
N LEU A 17 -12.75 13.30 -3.01
CA LEU A 17 -11.90 13.62 -1.84
C LEU A 17 -10.58 14.38 -2.06
N ALA A 18 -9.93 14.43 -3.23
CA ALA A 18 -8.85 15.41 -3.47
C ALA A 18 -8.30 15.38 -4.92
N PRO A 19 -7.78 16.51 -5.45
CA PRO A 19 -7.16 16.61 -6.78
C PRO A 19 -5.80 15.89 -6.94
N TYR A 20 -5.33 15.16 -5.92
CA TYR A 20 -4.12 14.32 -5.98
C TYR A 20 -4.41 12.82 -6.20
N ILE A 21 -5.69 12.43 -6.23
CA ILE A 21 -6.14 11.04 -6.10
C ILE A 21 -6.64 10.51 -7.45
N ILE A 22 -5.71 10.13 -8.33
CA ILE A 22 -5.95 9.09 -9.35
C ILE A 22 -4.74 8.16 -9.37
N VAL A 23 -4.44 7.55 -8.23
CA VAL A 23 -3.44 6.48 -8.17
C VAL A 23 -4.14 5.25 -7.59
N ASN A 24 -4.33 4.23 -8.43
CA ASN A 24 -4.79 2.91 -8.00
C ASN A 24 -3.79 2.34 -7.00
N GLN A 25 -3.99 2.50 -5.70
CA GLN A 25 -3.02 2.07 -4.67
C GLN A 25 -3.74 1.28 -3.57
N THR A 26 -3.06 0.26 -3.04
CA THR A 26 -3.51 -0.48 -1.85
C THR A 26 -3.14 0.29 -0.59
N TYR A 27 -3.72 -0.11 0.56
CA TYR A 27 -3.35 0.46 1.86
C TYR A 27 -1.85 0.27 2.20
N LEU A 28 -1.16 -0.66 1.54
CA LEU A 28 0.27 -0.90 1.75
C LEU A 28 1.14 0.31 1.34
N PHE A 29 0.69 1.13 0.39
CA PHE A 29 1.38 2.37 0.00
C PHE A 29 1.39 3.41 1.13
N GLU A 30 0.46 3.33 2.08
CA GLU A 30 0.27 4.29 3.16
C GLU A 30 0.73 3.77 4.53
N ALA A 31 1.22 2.53 4.60
CA ALA A 31 1.71 1.94 5.85
C ALA A 31 2.93 2.70 6.37
N LYS A 32 2.94 2.97 7.69
CA LYS A 32 3.95 3.85 8.32
C LYS A 32 4.91 3.14 9.26
N ASN A 33 4.57 1.93 9.67
CA ASN A 33 5.32 1.14 10.66
C ASN A 33 5.20 -0.34 10.33
N ILE A 34 6.04 -1.13 10.99
CA ILE A 34 6.13 -2.58 10.78
C ILE A 34 4.85 -3.32 11.18
N GLU A 35 4.14 -2.85 12.22
CA GLU A 35 2.89 -3.45 12.68
C GLU A 35 1.78 -3.32 11.64
N GLU A 36 1.64 -2.14 11.02
CA GLU A 36 0.69 -1.90 9.93
C GLU A 36 0.99 -2.79 8.71
N VAL A 37 2.27 -2.91 8.33
CA VAL A 37 2.68 -3.79 7.24
C VAL A 37 2.34 -5.25 7.52
N ASN A 38 2.66 -5.75 8.71
CA ASN A 38 2.33 -7.12 9.11
C ASN A 38 0.83 -7.39 9.06
N LEU A 39 0.01 -6.49 9.64
CA LEU A 39 -1.44 -6.62 9.64
C LEU A 39 -2.02 -6.68 8.21
N LEU A 40 -1.51 -5.84 7.30
CA LEU A 40 -1.97 -5.80 5.90
C LEU A 40 -1.58 -7.06 5.14
N ILE A 41 -0.37 -7.57 5.33
CA ILE A 41 0.10 -8.84 4.75
C ILE A 41 -0.75 -10.00 5.25
N GLU A 42 -0.99 -10.10 6.57
CA GLU A 42 -1.84 -11.12 7.18
C GLU A 42 -3.30 -11.05 6.69
N SER A 43 -3.76 -9.85 6.36
CA SER A 43 -5.10 -9.62 5.79
C SER A 43 -5.20 -9.99 4.31
N GLY A 44 -4.10 -10.38 3.66
CA GLY A 44 -4.06 -10.82 2.26
C GLY A 44 -4.03 -9.68 1.25
N VAL A 45 -3.44 -8.53 1.60
CA VAL A 45 -3.20 -7.45 0.63
C VAL A 45 -2.35 -7.97 -0.55
N ASP A 46 -2.63 -7.50 -1.76
CA ASP A 46 -1.73 -7.75 -2.90
C ASP A 46 -0.44 -6.95 -2.72
N ILE A 47 0.61 -7.64 -2.27
CA ILE A 47 1.93 -7.04 -2.05
C ILE A 47 2.56 -6.52 -3.33
N ASN A 48 2.21 -7.09 -4.49
CA ASN A 48 2.77 -6.76 -5.79
C ASN A 48 1.88 -5.80 -6.58
N HIS A 49 0.86 -5.21 -5.93
CA HIS A 49 -0.03 -4.26 -6.59
C HIS A 49 0.75 -3.10 -7.19
N ARG A 50 0.53 -2.87 -8.49
CA ARG A 50 1.11 -1.75 -9.22
C ARG A 50 0.07 -0.66 -9.44
N ASN A 51 0.44 0.56 -9.08
CA ASN A 51 -0.43 1.70 -9.33
C ASN A 51 -0.49 2.07 -10.83
N PHE A 52 -1.30 3.05 -11.18
CA PHE A 52 -1.47 3.46 -12.59
C PHE A 52 -0.21 4.01 -13.26
N VAL A 53 0.79 4.43 -12.48
CA VAL A 53 2.09 4.86 -13.00
C VAL A 53 3.16 3.76 -12.89
N GLY A 54 2.79 2.58 -12.39
CA GLY A 54 3.62 1.38 -12.36
C GLY A 54 4.40 1.17 -11.07
N ASP A 55 4.21 2.00 -10.04
CA ASP A 55 4.92 1.86 -8.76
C ASP A 55 4.28 0.78 -7.88
N THR A 56 5.09 0.17 -7.03
CA THR A 56 4.65 -0.70 -5.92
C THR A 56 4.67 0.08 -4.60
N ALA A 57 4.27 -0.57 -3.50
CA ALA A 57 4.34 0.04 -2.16
C ALA A 57 5.77 0.46 -1.76
N LEU A 58 6.80 -0.11 -2.40
CA LEU A 58 8.19 0.32 -2.22
C LEU A 58 8.47 1.74 -2.71
N TRP A 59 7.60 2.38 -3.50
CA TRP A 59 7.82 3.78 -3.92
C TRP A 59 8.36 4.58 -2.75
N LYS A 60 7.58 4.62 -1.66
CA LYS A 60 7.83 5.48 -0.49
C LYS A 60 9.17 5.28 0.19
N SER A 61 9.85 4.15 -0.05
CA SER A 61 11.18 3.89 0.48
C SER A 61 12.25 4.89 0.00
N GLY A 62 11.97 5.67 -1.06
CA GLY A 62 12.84 6.76 -1.51
C GLY A 62 12.79 8.03 -0.67
N TYR A 63 11.87 8.15 0.30
CA TYR A 63 11.76 9.33 1.18
C TYR A 63 12.52 9.12 2.50
N TYR A 64 13.08 10.21 3.05
CA TYR A 64 13.99 10.22 4.21
C TYR A 64 13.44 9.58 5.50
N ASP A 65 12.12 9.41 5.61
CA ASP A 65 11.46 8.92 6.83
C ASP A 65 10.97 7.46 6.72
N TYR A 66 11.35 6.74 5.65
CA TYR A 66 10.94 5.34 5.50
C TYR A 66 11.88 4.40 6.25
N GLU A 67 11.34 3.63 7.19
CA GLU A 67 12.12 2.75 8.04
C GLU A 67 12.66 1.55 7.25
N ILE A 68 13.97 1.28 7.39
CA ILE A 68 14.63 0.17 6.67
C ILE A 68 14.01 -1.19 6.99
N GLU A 69 13.53 -1.37 8.22
CA GLU A 69 12.84 -2.59 8.66
C GLU A 69 11.57 -2.86 7.84
N ILE A 70 10.85 -1.80 7.44
CA ILE A 70 9.69 -1.94 6.58
C ILE A 70 10.10 -2.44 5.19
N ILE A 71 11.18 -1.91 4.63
CA ILE A 71 11.71 -2.32 3.32
C ILE A 71 12.09 -3.80 3.35
N ASP A 72 12.86 -4.22 4.36
CA ASP A 72 13.30 -5.61 4.52
C ASP A 72 12.09 -6.54 4.64
N ARG A 73 11.10 -6.17 5.46
CA ARG A 73 9.89 -6.96 5.65
C ARG A 73 9.06 -7.12 4.37
N LEU A 74 8.98 -6.09 3.54
CA LEU A 74 8.29 -6.14 2.25
C LEU A 74 9.02 -7.07 1.28
N PHE A 75 10.36 -7.06 1.25
CA PHE A 75 11.15 -8.03 0.48
C PHE A 75 10.97 -9.46 0.98
N GLU A 76 10.94 -9.68 2.29
CA GLU A 76 10.65 -11.01 2.87
C GLU A 76 9.27 -11.54 2.47
N ALA A 77 8.28 -10.65 2.32
CA ALA A 77 6.96 -11.03 1.83
C ALA A 77 6.86 -11.18 0.30
N GLY A 78 7.96 -10.94 -0.44
CA GLY A 78 8.04 -11.22 -1.87
C GLY A 78 7.58 -10.09 -2.79
N ILE A 79 7.70 -8.83 -2.34
CA ILE A 79 7.52 -7.67 -3.22
C ILE A 79 8.56 -7.69 -4.37
N ASN A 80 8.17 -7.31 -5.59
CA ASN A 80 9.05 -7.20 -6.77
C ASN A 80 8.73 -6.04 -7.70
#